data_AF-A0A7J0CWG9-F1
#
_entry.id   AF-A0A7J0CWG9-F1
#
_cell.length_a   1.000
_cell.length_b   1.000
_cell.length_c   1.000
_cell.angle_alpha   90.00
_cell.angle_beta   90.00
_cell.angle_gamma   90.00
#
_symmetry.space_group_name_H-M   'P 1'
#
loop_
_entity.id
_entity.type
_entity.pdbx_description
1 polymer ?
#
loop_
_entity_poly.entity_id
_entity_poly.type
_entity_poly.pdbx_seq_one_letter_code
_entity_poly.pdbx_strand_id
1 'polypeptide(L)'
;MTVDYLTGALTAGLPAQVDSPLGFVRRRLVDKIPPRMPAENARPGKPAPARRTLMECTDCGRPGHPEALPDGLCRPCREAHSMGEENATRTAEIADVKLRMSNLRELLKPV
;
A
#
# COMPACT_ATOMS: atom_id res chain seq x y z
N MET A 1 22.80 2.54 10.65
CA MET A 1 21.42 2.33 11.10
C MET A 1 21.43 1.19 12.10
N THR A 2 20.94 1.36 13.33
CA THR A 2 21.02 0.32 14.38
C THR A 2 19.73 -0.50 14.44
N VAL A 3 19.79 -1.68 15.04
CA VAL A 3 18.61 -2.55 15.25
C VAL A 3 17.58 -1.85 16.16
N ASP A 4 18.03 -1.13 17.17
CA ASP A 4 17.14 -0.38 18.08
C ASP A 4 16.40 0.74 17.35
N TYR A 5 17.08 1.43 16.44
CA TYR A 5 16.45 2.46 15.61
C TYR A 5 15.37 1.86 14.71
N LEU A 6 15.66 0.73 14.04
CA LEU A 6 14.69 0.03 13.19
C LEU A 6 13.49 -0.45 14.00
N THR A 7 13.74 -1.05 15.17
CA THR A 7 12.69 -1.54 16.07
C THR A 7 11.80 -0.38 16.52
N GLY A 8 12.39 0.72 16.97
CA GLY A 8 11.66 1.92 17.38
C GLY A 8 10.83 2.52 16.23
N ALA A 9 11.41 2.65 15.04
CA ALA A 9 10.71 3.19 13.87
C ALA A 9 9.51 2.32 13.45
N LEU A 10 9.66 0.99 13.47
CA LEU A 10 8.61 0.06 13.05
C LEU A 10 7.51 -0.14 14.10
N THR A 11 7.82 0.03 15.39
CA THR A 11 6.87 -0.22 16.49
C THR A 11 6.30 1.04 17.11
N ALA A 12 6.74 2.23 16.65
CA ALA A 12 6.23 3.50 17.14
C ALA A 12 4.69 3.57 17.06
N GLY A 13 4.06 3.89 18.19
CA GLY A 13 2.61 4.02 18.29
C GLY A 13 1.83 2.71 18.39
N LEU A 14 2.51 1.58 18.63
CA LEU A 14 1.87 0.36 19.14
C LEU A 14 1.75 0.44 20.67
N PRO A 15 0.69 -0.13 21.27
CA PRO A 15 0.63 -0.34 22.71
C PRO A 15 1.70 -1.35 23.16
N ALA A 16 2.05 -1.34 24.45
CA ALA A 16 3.04 -2.25 25.02
C ALA A 16 2.69 -3.74 24.81
N GLN A 17 1.39 -4.06 24.72
CA GLN A 17 0.88 -5.40 24.43
C GLN A 17 -0.30 -5.31 23.46
N VAL A 18 -0.37 -6.25 22.51
CA VAL A 18 -1.46 -6.38 21.55
C VAL A 18 -2.11 -7.75 21.72
N ASP A 19 -3.20 -7.82 22.47
CA ASP A 19 -3.91 -9.08 22.74
C ASP A 19 -4.64 -9.62 21.51
N SER A 20 -5.10 -8.74 20.62
CA SER A 20 -5.75 -9.09 19.36
C SER A 20 -5.24 -8.25 18.20
N PRO A 21 -4.35 -8.78 17.34
CA PRO A 21 -3.82 -8.05 16.19
C PRO A 21 -4.92 -7.57 15.24
N LEU A 22 -5.91 -8.43 14.95
CA LEU A 22 -7.03 -8.08 14.07
C LEU A 22 -7.92 -6.98 14.69
N GLY A 23 -8.23 -7.10 15.98
CA GLY A 23 -9.03 -6.10 16.70
C GLY A 23 -8.35 -4.74 16.74
N PHE A 24 -7.04 -4.72 16.99
CA PHE A 24 -6.23 -3.51 16.99
C PHE A 24 -6.24 -2.81 15.63
N VAL A 25 -5.97 -3.54 14.55
CA VAL A 25 -5.98 -2.98 13.18
C VAL A 25 -7.36 -2.45 12.84
N ARG A 26 -8.43 -3.22 13.11
CA ARG A 26 -9.80 -2.78 12.83
C ARG A 26 -10.13 -1.49 13.56
N ARG A 27 -9.79 -1.39 14.85
CA ARG A 27 -10.04 -0.18 15.65
C ARG A 27 -9.25 1.01 15.13
N ARG A 28 -7.97 0.83 14.82
CA ARG A 28 -7.12 1.89 14.27
C ARG A 28 -7.63 2.39 12.93
N LEU A 29 -8.10 1.49 12.06
CA LEU A 29 -8.73 1.89 10.80
C LEU A 29 -9.98 2.73 11.08
N VAL A 30 -10.86 2.33 12.00
CA VAL A 30 -12.05 3.13 12.33
C VAL A 30 -11.68 4.50 12.90
N ASP A 31 -10.73 4.55 13.84
CA ASP A 31 -10.43 5.75 14.62
C ASP A 31 -9.45 6.70 13.90
N LYS A 32 -8.63 6.19 12.97
CA LYS A 32 -7.56 6.95 12.29
C LYS A 32 -7.73 7.04 10.78
N ILE A 33 -8.67 6.31 10.14
CA ILE A 33 -9.02 6.60 8.75
C ILE A 33 -9.66 7.99 8.73
N PRO A 34 -9.14 8.91 7.89
CA PRO A 34 -9.83 10.16 7.65
C PRO A 34 -11.25 9.88 7.18
N PRO A 35 -12.27 10.60 7.69
CA PRO A 35 -13.64 10.42 7.23
C PRO A 35 -13.67 10.57 5.71
N ARG A 36 -14.51 9.76 5.04
CA ARG A 36 -14.69 9.90 3.59
C ARG A 36 -15.00 11.36 3.30
N MET A 37 -14.17 12.00 2.48
CA MET A 37 -14.47 13.37 2.08
C MET A 37 -15.85 13.36 1.43
N PRO A 38 -16.73 14.32 1.75
CA PRO A 38 -17.96 14.49 1.01
C PRO A 38 -17.59 14.52 -0.47
N ALA A 39 -18.15 13.61 -1.26
CA ALA A 39 -18.04 13.70 -2.70
C ALA A 39 -18.53 15.10 -3.04
N GLU A 40 -17.61 15.96 -3.46
CA GLU A 40 -17.87 17.38 -3.68
C GLU A 40 -19.16 17.48 -4.48
N ASN A 41 -20.16 18.07 -3.82
CA ASN A 41 -21.56 18.10 -4.22
C ASN A 41 -21.73 17.96 -5.73
N ALA A 42 -21.96 16.74 -6.21
CA ALA A 42 -22.57 16.53 -7.50
C ALA A 42 -24.00 17.03 -7.35
N ARG A 43 -24.18 18.36 -7.39
CA ARG A 43 -25.48 18.96 -7.63
C ARG A 43 -25.98 18.30 -8.91
N PRO A 44 -27.13 17.61 -8.89
CA PRO A 44 -27.68 17.05 -10.12
C PRO A 44 -27.94 18.23 -11.06
N GLY A 45 -27.11 18.37 -12.11
CA GLY A 45 -27.33 19.35 -13.18
C GLY A 45 -26.24 20.39 -13.46
N LYS A 46 -25.14 20.49 -12.71
CA LYS A 46 -23.98 21.32 -13.12
C LYS A 46 -22.65 20.67 -12.74
N PRO A 47 -21.78 20.28 -13.68
CA PRO A 47 -20.42 19.89 -13.34
C PRO A 47 -19.71 21.12 -12.76
N ALA A 48 -19.31 21.05 -11.48
CA ALA A 48 -18.32 21.97 -10.95
C ALA A 48 -17.07 21.90 -11.85
N PRO A 49 -16.32 23.00 -12.06
CA PRO A 49 -15.05 22.91 -12.75
C PRO A 49 -14.16 21.98 -11.93
N ALA A 50 -14.01 20.74 -12.41
CA ALA A 50 -13.16 19.75 -11.77
C ALA A 50 -11.80 20.42 -11.63
N ARG A 51 -11.37 20.72 -10.40
CA ARG A 51 -9.95 20.95 -10.15
C ARG A 51 -9.31 19.63 -10.54
N ARG A 52 -8.80 19.55 -11.76
CA ARG A 52 -8.21 18.34 -12.34
C ARG A 52 -6.90 18.12 -11.60
N THR A 53 -6.96 17.48 -10.43
CA THR A 53 -5.76 17.08 -9.70
C THR A 53 -4.91 16.26 -10.65
N LEU A 54 -3.72 16.76 -10.96
CA LEU A 54 -2.73 16.02 -11.72
C LEU A 54 -1.88 15.25 -10.71
N MET A 55 -1.64 13.99 -11.02
CA MET A 55 -0.67 13.14 -10.34
C MET A 55 0.54 12.94 -11.26
N GLU A 56 1.66 12.52 -10.69
CA GLU A 56 2.88 12.24 -11.44
C GLU A 56 3.14 10.73 -11.46
N CYS A 57 3.63 10.22 -12.59
CA CYS A 57 4.13 8.85 -12.68
C CYS A 57 5.27 8.66 -11.67
N THR A 58 5.19 7.63 -10.83
CA THR A 58 6.18 7.37 -9.78
C THR A 58 7.55 6.94 -10.32
N ASP A 59 7.63 6.60 -11.60
CA ASP A 59 8.86 6.17 -12.28
C ASP A 59 9.47 7.32 -13.11
N CYS A 60 8.71 7.85 -14.07
CA CYS A 60 9.21 8.87 -15.01
C CYS A 60 8.76 10.31 -14.73
N GLY A 61 7.98 10.56 -13.68
CA GLY A 61 7.50 11.90 -13.30
C GLY A 61 6.45 12.51 -14.24
N ARG A 62 5.99 11.79 -15.27
CA ARG A 62 5.04 12.32 -16.25
C ARG A 62 3.71 12.70 -15.58
N PRO A 63 3.24 13.96 -15.70
CA PRO A 63 1.97 14.36 -15.13
C PRO A 63 0.81 13.72 -15.89
N GLY A 64 -0.23 13.32 -15.16
CA GLY A 64 -1.42 12.67 -15.70
C GLY A 64 -2.61 12.77 -14.75
N HIS A 65 -3.78 12.48 -15.30
CA HIS A 65 -4.97 12.27 -14.47
C HIS A 65 -4.79 11.00 -13.60
N PRO A 66 -5.41 10.94 -12.41
CA PRO A 66 -5.32 9.76 -11.54
C PRO A 66 -5.72 8.46 -12.27
N GLU A 67 -6.74 8.52 -13.13
CA GLU A 67 -7.23 7.38 -13.91
C GLU A 67 -6.25 6.94 -15.01
N ALA A 68 -5.33 7.82 -15.43
CA ALA A 68 -4.29 7.53 -16.41
C ALA A 68 -3.01 6.93 -15.79
N LEU A 69 -2.93 6.90 -14.46
CA LEU A 69 -1.81 6.38 -13.66
C LEU A 69 -2.28 5.25 -12.73
N PRO A 70 -2.86 4.14 -13.25
CA PRO A 70 -3.16 2.98 -12.43
C PRO A 70 -1.85 2.46 -11.80
N ASP A 71 -1.91 2.11 -10.52
CA ASP A 71 -0.76 1.73 -9.68
C ASP A 71 0.33 2.82 -9.57
N GLY A 72 0.01 4.07 -9.93
CA GLY A 72 0.95 5.18 -9.95
C GLY A 72 1.85 5.24 -11.19
N LEU A 73 1.63 4.38 -12.19
CA LEU A 73 2.47 4.29 -13.39
C LEU A 73 1.74 4.69 -14.66
N CYS A 74 2.39 5.51 -15.50
CA CYS A 74 1.91 5.77 -16.84
C CYS A 74 1.97 4.50 -17.70
N ARG A 75 1.14 4.43 -18.73
CA ARG A 75 1.04 3.24 -19.59
C ARG A 75 2.40 2.71 -20.08
N PRO A 76 3.31 3.53 -20.65
CA PRO A 76 4.61 3.05 -21.09
C PRO A 76 5.46 2.45 -19.96
N CYS A 77 5.54 3.10 -18.80
CA CYS A 77 6.27 2.57 -17.64
C CYS A 77 5.64 1.26 -17.16
N ARG A 78 4.32 1.19 -17.04
CA ARG A 78 3.62 -0.04 -16.63
C ARG A 78 3.89 -1.20 -17.59
N GLU A 79 3.88 -0.95 -18.90
CA GLU A 79 4.20 -1.95 -19.92
C GLU A 79 5.66 -2.41 -19.81
N ALA A 80 6.61 -1.49 -19.57
CA ALA A 80 8.02 -1.83 -19.36
C ALA A 80 8.23 -2.75 -18.14
N HIS A 81 7.59 -2.44 -17.00
CA HIS A 81 7.63 -3.28 -15.79
C HIS A 81 6.94 -4.64 -16.00
N SER A 82 5.91 -4.68 -16.86
CA SER A 82 5.21 -5.95 -17.18
C SER A 82 6.01 -6.85 -18.12
N MET A 83 6.84 -6.26 -18.99
CA MET A 83 7.63 -6.95 -20.00
C MET A 83 9.06 -7.29 -19.55
N GLY A 84 9.52 -6.76 -18.42
CA GLY A 84 10.84 -7.05 -17.86
C GLY A 84 10.91 -8.38 -17.10
N GLU A 85 12.14 -8.90 -16.93
CA GLU A 85 12.52 -10.02 -16.03
C GLU A 85 11.92 -9.92 -14.61
N GLU A 86 11.45 -8.74 -14.23
CA GLU A 86 10.76 -8.42 -12.98
C GLU A 86 9.59 -9.35 -12.67
N ASN A 87 8.81 -9.81 -13.66
CA ASN A 87 7.70 -10.74 -13.39
C ASN A 87 8.18 -12.14 -12.96
N ALA A 88 9.28 -12.62 -13.57
CA ALA A 88 9.89 -13.90 -13.18
C ALA A 88 10.56 -13.79 -11.81
N THR A 89 11.32 -12.71 -11.58
CA THR A 89 11.95 -12.41 -10.28
C THR A 89 10.91 -12.27 -9.17
N ARG A 90 9.83 -11.52 -9.40
CA ARG A 90 8.74 -11.34 -8.44
C ARG A 90 8.02 -12.65 -8.12
N THR A 91 7.88 -13.54 -9.09
CA THR A 91 7.31 -14.88 -8.86
C THR A 91 8.22 -15.73 -7.97
N ALA A 92 9.53 -15.68 -8.21
CA ALA A 92 10.53 -16.35 -7.36
C ALA A 92 10.56 -15.77 -5.94
N GLU A 93 10.52 -14.44 -5.80
CA GLU A 93 10.45 -13.75 -4.50
C GLU A 93 9.19 -14.14 -3.72
N ILE A 94 8.02 -14.20 -4.39
CA ILE A 94 6.77 -14.63 -3.76
C ILE A 94 6.88 -16.08 -3.26
N ALA A 95 7.55 -16.95 -4.02
CA ALA A 95 7.78 -18.34 -3.60
C ALA A 95 8.68 -18.42 -2.36
N ASP A 96 9.76 -17.64 -2.32
CA ASP A 96 10.67 -17.57 -1.17
C ASP A 96 9.97 -17.03 0.09
N VAL A 97 9.17 -15.95 -0.05
CA VAL A 97 8.37 -15.41 1.05
C VAL A 97 7.40 -16.48 1.60
N LYS A 98 6.71 -17.21 0.72
CA LYS A 98 5.79 -18.30 1.13
C LYS A 98 6.53 -19.41 1.87
N LEU A 99 7.71 -19.81 1.39
CA LEU A 99 8.54 -20.82 2.05
C LEU A 99 8.96 -20.32 3.45
N ARG A 100 9.43 -19.08 3.54
CA ARG A 100 9.82 -18.47 4.82
C ARG A 100 8.66 -18.41 5.81
N MET A 101 7.48 -17.99 5.38
CA MET A 101 6.30 -17.93 6.24
C MET A 101 5.84 -19.31 6.70
N SER A 102 5.96 -20.33 5.84
CA SER A 102 5.64 -21.72 6.20
C SER A 102 6.59 -22.24 7.29
N ASN A 103 7.89 -21.99 7.13
CA ASN A 103 8.89 -22.34 8.13
C ASN A 103 8.63 -21.67 9.49
N LEU A 104 8.30 -20.37 9.49
CA LEU A 104 7.96 -19.66 10.72
C LEU A 104 6.71 -20.24 11.39
N ARG A 105 5.70 -20.64 10.61
CA ARG A 105 4.48 -21.25 11.15
C ARG A 105 4.77 -22.59 11.82
N GLU A 106 5.63 -23.43 11.23
CA GLU A 106 6.04 -24.69 11.84
C GLU A 106 6.78 -24.46 13.17
N LEU A 107 7.69 -23.48 13.22
CA LEU A 107 8.43 -23.13 14.44
C LEU A 107 7.53 -22.57 15.57
N LEU A 108 6.38 -22.00 15.23
CA LEU A 108 5.44 -21.41 16.18
C LEU A 108 4.31 -22.36 16.61
N LYS A 109 4.28 -23.61 16.12
CA LYS A 109 3.29 -24.60 16.59
C LYS A 109 3.61 -24.97 18.05
N PRO A 110 2.65 -24.84 18.98
CA PRO A 110 2.85 -25.29 20.35
C PRO A 110 3.01 -26.82 20.40
N VAL A 111 3.83 -27.29 21.36
CA VAL A 111 4.05 -28.71 21.68
C VAL A 111 2.82 -29.29 22.36
#